data_AF-A0A6I8SML2-F1
#
_entry.id   AF-A0A6I8SML2-F1
#
_cell.length_a   1.000
_cell.length_b   1.000
_cell.length_c   1.000
_cell.angle_alpha   90.00
_cell.angle_beta   90.00
_cell.angle_gamma   90.00
#
_symmetry.space_group_name_H-M   'P 1'
#
loop_
_entity.id
_entity.type
_entity.pdbx_description
1 polymer ?
#
loop_
_entity_poly.entity_id
_entity_poly.type
_entity_poly.pdbx_seq_one_letter_code
_entity_poly.pdbx_strand_id
1 'polypeptide(L)'
;MAAYIEFVPPPECPVFEPSWEEFSDPLSFIGRIRPIAEKTGICKIPPPKDWQPPFACDVKSFCFTPRVQRLNELEAMTRVKLDFLDQLGKFWELQGSALRIPVVDGKLLGVYALSKVGVQGQVVLQINNIRISILQCLLRQD
;
A
#
# COMPACT_ATOMS: atom_id res chain seq x y z
N MET A 1 -15.50 8.26 -19.53
CA MET A 1 -14.16 8.20 -20.14
C MET A 1 -13.17 8.46 -19.01
N ALA A 2 -12.45 7.42 -18.54
CA ALA A 2 -11.53 7.62 -17.42
C ALA A 2 -10.39 8.53 -17.90
N ALA A 3 -10.18 9.66 -17.24
CA ALA A 3 -9.07 10.54 -17.54
C ALA A 3 -7.77 9.75 -17.29
N TYR A 4 -6.99 9.52 -18.34
CA TYR A 4 -5.64 9.00 -18.19
C TYR A 4 -4.83 10.09 -17.49
N ILE A 5 -4.28 9.79 -16.33
CA ILE A 5 -3.33 10.70 -15.67
C ILE A 5 -1.98 10.35 -16.28
N GLU A 6 -1.45 11.23 -17.12
CA GLU A 6 -0.10 11.09 -17.67
C GLU A 6 0.92 11.21 -16.53
N PHE A 7 1.93 10.35 -16.53
CA PHE A 7 2.95 10.34 -15.49
C PHE A 7 3.79 11.63 -15.56
N VAL A 8 3.83 12.37 -14.45
CA VAL A 8 4.73 13.52 -14.28
C VAL A 8 5.82 13.12 -13.28
N PRO A 9 7.10 13.11 -13.69
CA PRO A 9 8.20 12.80 -12.79
C PRO A 9 8.24 13.76 -11.59
N PRO A 10 8.38 13.27 -10.35
CA PRO A 10 8.64 14.10 -9.18
C PRO A 10 10.00 14.80 -9.26
N PRO A 11 10.22 15.89 -8.49
CA PRO A 11 11.54 16.49 -8.37
C PRO A 11 12.56 15.52 -7.76
N GLU A 12 13.81 15.65 -8.18
CA GLU A 12 14.92 14.82 -7.70
C GLU A 12 15.27 15.12 -6.23
N CYS A 13 15.80 14.11 -5.55
CA CYS A 13 16.28 14.23 -4.17
C CYS A 13 17.69 14.87 -4.10
N PRO A 14 18.08 15.47 -2.96
CA PRO A 14 19.41 16.05 -2.80
C PRO A 14 20.50 14.98 -2.83
N VAL A 15 21.64 15.34 -3.44
CA VAL A 15 22.83 14.50 -3.57
C VAL A 15 23.97 15.11 -2.76
N PHE A 16 24.65 14.30 -1.94
CA PHE A 16 25.78 14.74 -1.12
C PHE A 16 27.02 13.91 -1.41
N GLU A 17 28.09 14.55 -1.88
CA GLU A 17 29.37 13.90 -2.19
C GLU A 17 30.35 14.13 -1.03
N PRO A 18 30.56 13.16 -0.12
CA PRO A 18 31.47 13.31 1.00
C PRO A 18 32.94 13.33 0.53
N SER A 19 33.77 14.09 1.24
CA SER A 19 35.22 13.89 1.19
C SER A 19 35.63 12.56 1.84
N TRP A 20 36.88 12.13 1.66
CA TRP A 20 37.39 10.93 2.33
C TRP A 20 37.34 11.02 3.86
N GLU A 21 37.59 12.20 4.42
CA GLU A 21 37.51 12.44 5.86
C GLU A 21 36.07 12.30 6.36
N GLU A 22 35.13 12.89 5.63
CA GLU A 22 33.70 12.83 5.94
C GLU A 22 33.12 11.42 5.76
N PHE A 23 33.61 10.69 4.77
CA PHE A 23 33.21 9.31 4.49
C PHE A 23 33.71 8.33 5.56
N SER A 24 34.75 8.70 6.32
CA SER A 24 35.30 7.86 7.39
C SER A 24 34.36 7.70 8.59
N ASP A 25 33.49 8.68 8.87
CA ASP A 25 32.46 8.59 9.91
C ASP A 25 31.05 8.87 9.33
N PRO A 26 30.36 7.81 8.86
CA PRO A 26 29.06 7.94 8.22
C PRO A 26 27.98 8.56 9.11
N LEU A 27 27.99 8.29 10.42
CA LEU A 27 26.94 8.78 11.32
C LEU A 27 27.08 10.29 11.55
N SER A 28 28.31 10.76 11.72
CA SER A 28 28.58 12.20 11.82
C SER A 28 28.23 12.92 10.52
N PHE A 29 28.56 12.36 9.36
CA PHE A 29 28.18 12.92 8.07
C PHE A 29 26.65 12.97 7.88
N ILE A 30 25.93 11.89 8.23
CA ILE A 30 24.45 11.86 8.21
C ILE A 30 23.88 12.92 9.15
N GLY A 31 24.44 13.09 10.34
CA GLY A 31 24.06 14.13 11.29
C GLY A 31 24.19 15.53 10.69
N ARG A 32 25.26 15.79 9.94
CA ARG A 32 25.52 17.06 9.26
C ARG A 32 24.53 17.37 8.14
N ILE A 33 24.17 16.39 7.31
CA ILE A 33 23.24 16.58 6.18
C ILE A 33 21.76 16.50 6.58
N ARG A 34 21.44 15.96 7.77
CA ARG A 34 20.08 15.78 8.28
C ARG A 34 19.19 17.03 8.12
N PRO A 35 19.60 18.26 8.48
CA PRO A 35 18.73 19.43 8.40
C PRO A 35 18.22 19.75 6.98
N ILE A 36 18.91 19.23 5.95
CA ILE A 36 18.56 19.40 4.54
C ILE A 36 17.78 18.17 4.05
N ALA A 37 18.32 16.97 4.27
CA ALA A 37 17.75 15.72 3.79
C ALA A 37 16.41 15.35 4.44
N GLU A 38 16.19 15.76 5.69
CA GLU A 38 14.95 15.50 6.43
C GLU A 38 13.74 16.16 5.76
N LYS A 39 13.94 17.32 5.11
CA LYS A 39 12.87 18.03 4.39
C LYS A 39 12.36 17.27 3.18
N THR A 40 13.21 16.46 2.54
CA THR A 40 12.86 15.66 1.36
C THR A 40 12.53 14.21 1.69
N GLY A 41 12.76 13.77 2.93
CA GLY A 41 12.55 12.40 3.41
C GLY A 41 13.57 11.37 2.89
N ILE A 42 14.17 11.62 1.71
CA ILE A 42 15.23 10.81 1.11
C ILE A 42 16.37 11.69 0.59
N CYS A 43 17.58 11.13 0.51
CA CYS A 43 18.73 11.73 -0.15
C CYS A 43 19.64 10.64 -0.75
N LYS A 44 20.53 11.05 -1.65
CA LYS A 44 21.52 10.18 -2.29
C LYS A 44 22.93 10.56 -1.85
N ILE A 45 23.75 9.56 -1.49
CA ILE A 45 25.15 9.76 -1.09
C ILE A 45 26.03 8.88 -1.98
N PRO A 46 26.56 9.41 -3.11
CA PRO A 46 27.60 8.71 -3.84
C PRO A 46 28.89 8.64 -3.00
N PRO A 47 29.52 7.48 -2.83
CA PRO A 47 30.81 7.38 -2.15
C PRO A 47 31.93 8.03 -2.98
N PRO A 48 33.12 8.29 -2.38
CA PRO A 48 34.30 8.72 -3.12
C PRO A 48 34.63 7.80 -4.30
N LYS A 49 35.11 8.37 -5.42
CA LYS A 49 35.30 7.62 -6.69
C LYS A 49 36.24 6.42 -6.60
N ASP A 50 37.25 6.50 -5.73
CA ASP A 50 38.21 5.41 -5.54
C ASP A 50 37.70 4.34 -4.55
N TRP A 51 36.54 4.55 -3.92
CA TRP A 51 35.89 3.55 -3.08
C TRP A 51 35.06 2.59 -3.94
N GLN A 52 35.68 1.45 -4.27
CA GLN A 52 35.07 0.41 -5.10
C GLN A 52 35.22 -0.95 -4.41
N PRO A 53 34.34 -1.29 -3.46
CA PRO A 53 34.41 -2.56 -2.76
C PRO A 53 34.13 -3.72 -3.74
N PRO A 54 34.87 -4.84 -3.65
CA PRO A 54 34.56 -6.01 -4.44
C PRO A 54 33.21 -6.61 -4.02
N PHE A 55 32.48 -7.17 -4.98
CA PHE A 55 31.26 -7.91 -4.69
C PHE A 55 31.61 -9.27 -4.06
N ALA A 56 31.16 -9.52 -2.85
CA ALA A 56 31.56 -10.71 -2.08
C ALA A 56 30.85 -12.01 -2.50
N CYS A 57 29.68 -11.91 -3.15
CA CYS A 57 28.88 -13.09 -3.49
C CYS A 57 29.26 -13.64 -4.88
N ASP A 58 29.45 -14.96 -4.97
CA ASP A 58 29.60 -15.62 -6.27
C ASP A 58 28.24 -15.79 -6.95
N VAL A 59 28.03 -15.00 -8.01
CA VAL A 59 26.81 -14.98 -8.82
C VAL A 59 26.48 -16.36 -9.41
N LYS A 60 27.48 -17.20 -9.70
CA LYS A 60 27.25 -18.52 -10.32
C LYS A 60 26.62 -19.53 -9.36
N SER A 61 26.89 -19.36 -8.07
CA SER A 61 26.39 -20.24 -6.99
C SER A 61 25.16 -19.66 -6.28
N PHE A 62 24.79 -18.41 -6.55
CA PHE A 62 23.72 -17.73 -5.84
C PHE A 62 22.35 -18.11 -6.40
N CYS A 63 21.60 -18.92 -5.65
CA CYS A 63 20.21 -19.27 -5.96
C CYS A 63 19.25 -18.69 -4.94
N PHE A 64 18.17 -18.08 -5.41
CA PHE A 64 17.08 -17.61 -4.57
C PHE A 64 15.74 -17.85 -5.26
N THR A 65 14.67 -18.04 -4.48
CA THR A 65 13.32 -18.16 -5.02
C THR A 65 12.76 -16.77 -5.31
N PRO A 66 12.47 -16.42 -6.57
CA PRO A 66 11.94 -15.10 -6.92
C PRO A 66 10.49 -14.95 -6.44
N ARG A 67 10.07 -13.70 -6.20
CA ARG A 67 8.67 -13.35 -5.94
C ARG A 67 8.04 -12.77 -7.20
N VAL A 68 6.84 -13.23 -7.55
CA VAL A 68 6.06 -12.67 -8.66
C VAL A 68 5.33 -11.41 -8.19
N GLN A 69 5.51 -10.31 -8.92
CA GLN A 69 4.83 -9.04 -8.65
C GLN A 69 3.96 -8.65 -9.84
N ARG A 70 2.63 -8.71 -9.68
CA ARG A 70 1.65 -8.34 -10.72
C ARG A 70 1.35 -6.85 -10.62
N LEU A 71 1.84 -6.05 -11.58
CA LEU A 71 1.71 -4.58 -11.55
C LEU A 71 0.25 -4.11 -11.52
N ASN A 72 -0.65 -4.83 -12.19
CA ASN A 72 -2.09 -4.53 -12.23
C ASN A 72 -2.78 -4.71 -10.86
N GLU A 73 -2.15 -5.42 -9.92
CA GLU A 73 -2.68 -5.75 -8.59
C GLU A 73 -1.91 -5.03 -7.47
N LEU A 74 -0.95 -4.17 -7.84
CA LEU A 74 0.05 -3.62 -6.92
C LEU A 74 -0.42 -2.39 -6.11
N GLU A 75 -1.63 -1.88 -6.36
CA GLU A 75 -2.15 -0.73 -5.62
C GLU A 75 -2.39 -1.08 -4.14
N ALA A 76 -1.82 -0.29 -3.23
CA ALA A 76 -2.00 -0.47 -1.79
C ALA A 76 -3.48 -0.43 -1.36
N MET A 77 -4.30 0.34 -2.07
CA MET A 77 -5.75 0.36 -1.87
C MET A 77 -6.41 -0.97 -2.22
N THR A 78 -5.89 -1.70 -3.21
CA THR A 78 -6.42 -3.00 -3.63
C THR A 78 -6.21 -4.05 -2.54
N ARG A 79 -5.07 -4.04 -1.83
CA ARG A 79 -4.84 -4.97 -0.72
C ARG A 79 -5.80 -4.75 0.45
N VAL A 80 -5.99 -3.50 0.89
CA VAL A 80 -6.94 -3.18 1.97
C VAL A 80 -8.38 -3.51 1.55
N LYS A 81 -8.74 -3.28 0.28
CA LYS A 81 -10.03 -3.67 -0.28
C LYS A 81 -10.21 -5.19 -0.27
N LEU A 82 -9.19 -5.96 -0.66
CA LEU A 82 -9.23 -7.42 -0.67
C LEU A 82 -9.34 -8.00 0.74
N ASP A 83 -8.56 -7.50 1.70
CA ASP A 83 -8.64 -7.93 3.11
C ASP A 83 -10.03 -7.65 3.70
N PHE A 84 -10.62 -6.50 3.39
CA PHE A 84 -11.99 -6.17 3.80
C PHE A 84 -13.02 -7.14 3.21
N LEU A 85 -12.91 -7.47 1.90
CA LEU A 85 -13.83 -8.39 1.24
C LEU A 85 -13.68 -9.83 1.77
N ASP A 86 -12.47 -10.26 2.10
CA ASP A 86 -12.20 -11.57 2.71
C ASP A 86 -12.82 -11.67 4.10
N GLN A 87 -12.65 -10.65 4.95
CA GLN A 87 -13.30 -10.58 6.26
C GLN A 87 -14.82 -10.57 6.17
N LEU A 88 -15.36 -9.81 5.22
CA LEU A 88 -16.80 -9.77 4.97
C LEU A 88 -17.32 -11.13 4.48
N GLY A 89 -16.58 -11.82 3.61
CA GLY A 89 -16.91 -13.17 3.15
C GLY A 89 -17.03 -14.15 4.30
N LYS A 90 -15.99 -14.21 5.16
CA LYS A 90 -15.96 -15.06 6.37
C LYS A 90 -17.11 -14.76 7.32
N PHE A 91 -17.45 -13.48 7.51
CA PHE A 91 -18.59 -13.08 8.34
C PHE A 91 -19.90 -13.71 7.83
N TRP A 92 -20.18 -13.62 6.53
CA TRP A 92 -21.40 -14.17 5.96
C TRP A 92 -21.44 -15.69 6.02
N GLU A 93 -20.31 -16.35 5.76
CA GLU A 93 -20.19 -17.81 5.87
C GLU A 93 -20.52 -18.29 7.29
N LEU A 94 -20.05 -17.58 8.32
CA LEU A 94 -20.38 -17.86 9.72
C LEU A 94 -21.88 -17.65 10.03
N GLN A 95 -22.56 -16.74 9.32
CA GLN A 95 -24.01 -16.54 9.41
C GLN A 95 -24.82 -17.53 8.55
N GLY A 96 -24.15 -18.48 7.88
CA GLY A 96 -24.80 -19.47 7.02
C GLY A 96 -25.23 -18.95 5.65
N SER A 97 -24.68 -17.82 5.19
CA SER A 97 -24.97 -17.23 3.87
C SER A 97 -23.69 -17.00 3.08
N ALA A 98 -23.74 -17.16 1.76
CA ALA A 98 -22.61 -16.76 0.91
C ALA A 98 -22.65 -15.25 0.65
N LEU A 99 -21.50 -14.57 0.74
CA LEU A 99 -21.39 -13.17 0.34
C LEU A 99 -21.66 -13.03 -1.17
N ARG A 100 -22.67 -12.24 -1.54
CA ARG A 100 -22.99 -11.90 -2.93
C ARG A 100 -22.88 -10.40 -3.14
N ILE A 101 -21.92 -9.97 -3.95
CA ILE A 101 -21.74 -8.54 -4.25
C ILE A 101 -22.69 -8.17 -5.41
N PRO A 102 -23.62 -7.21 -5.22
CA PRO A 102 -24.54 -6.80 -6.28
C PRO A 102 -23.84 -5.98 -7.36
N VAL A 103 -24.42 -5.97 -8.56
CA VAL A 103 -23.99 -5.13 -9.69
C VAL A 103 -24.92 -3.92 -9.76
N VAL A 104 -24.36 -2.71 -9.75
CA VAL A 104 -25.08 -1.43 -9.91
C VAL A 104 -24.53 -0.72 -11.14
N ASP A 105 -25.40 -0.30 -12.05
CA ASP A 105 -25.02 0.34 -13.33
C ASP A 105 -23.99 -0.46 -14.15
N GLY A 106 -24.13 -1.79 -14.15
CA GLY A 106 -23.24 -2.70 -14.89
C GLY A 106 -21.85 -2.88 -14.27
N LYS A 107 -21.60 -2.33 -13.07
CA LYS A 107 -20.35 -2.47 -12.32
C LYS A 107 -20.59 -3.13 -10.96
N LEU A 108 -19.63 -3.93 -10.51
CA LEU A 108 -19.69 -4.49 -9.16
C LEU A 108 -19.70 -3.36 -8.12
N LEU A 109 -20.60 -3.48 -7.15
CA LEU A 109 -20.74 -2.49 -6.09
C LEU A 109 -19.46 -2.44 -5.24
N GLY A 110 -18.86 -1.25 -5.13
CA GLY A 110 -17.67 -1.03 -4.31
C GLY A 110 -17.97 -1.03 -2.82
N VAL A 111 -18.18 -2.22 -2.23
CA VAL A 111 -18.59 -2.39 -0.82
C VAL A 111 -17.61 -1.73 0.15
N TYR A 112 -16.30 -1.81 -0.12
CA TYR A 112 -15.29 -1.13 0.71
C TYR A 112 -15.46 0.39 0.73
N ALA A 113 -15.68 1.02 -0.44
CA ALA A 113 -15.90 2.46 -0.52
C ALA A 113 -17.21 2.88 0.16
N LEU A 114 -18.28 2.09 -0.01
CA LEU A 114 -19.55 2.32 0.67
C LEU A 114 -19.43 2.20 2.19
N SER A 115 -18.69 1.23 2.70
CA SER A 115 -18.46 1.07 4.15
C SER A 115 -17.78 2.29 4.78
N LYS A 116 -16.96 3.02 4.00
CA LYS A 116 -16.29 4.25 4.45
C LYS A 116 -17.17 5.49 4.38
N VAL A 117 -18.13 5.53 3.45
CA VAL A 117 -19.10 6.63 3.30
C VAL A 117 -20.29 6.46 4.25
N GLY A 118 -20.66 5.22 4.58
CA GLY A 118 -21.82 4.85 5.37
C GLY A 118 -21.64 4.95 6.89
N VAL A 119 -21.24 6.12 7.41
CA VAL A 119 -21.36 6.46 8.84
C VAL A 119 -22.46 7.53 9.09
N GLN A 120 -23.03 8.13 8.04
CA GLN A 120 -24.09 9.15 8.18
C GLN A 120 -25.44 8.79 7.53
N GLY A 121 -25.53 7.65 6.84
CA GLY A 121 -26.79 7.16 6.27
C GLY A 121 -26.77 5.64 6.22
N GLN A 122 -27.84 5.01 6.71
CA GLN A 122 -28.04 3.57 6.68
C GLN A 122 -27.85 3.02 5.25
N VAL A 123 -26.75 2.31 5.00
CA VAL A 123 -26.60 1.50 3.78
C VAL A 123 -27.22 0.14 4.06
N VAL A 124 -28.46 -0.06 3.63
CA VAL A 124 -29.15 -1.35 3.67
C VAL A 124 -28.81 -2.10 2.39
N LEU A 125 -27.95 -3.11 2.47
CA LEU A 125 -27.75 -4.06 1.36
C LEU A 125 -28.88 -5.09 1.43
N GLN A 126 -29.91 -4.92 0.61
CA GLN A 126 -30.98 -5.90 0.48
C GLN A 126 -30.55 -6.98 -0.51
N ILE A 127 -30.23 -8.17 -0.02
CA ILE A 127 -29.94 -9.35 -0.86
C ILE A 127 -31.01 -10.39 -0.53
N ASN A 128 -31.74 -10.84 -1.56
CA ASN A 128 -32.70 -11.95 -1.51
C ASN A 128 -33.68 -11.92 -0.32
N ASN A 129 -34.47 -10.85 -0.22
CA ASN A 129 -35.54 -10.72 0.78
C ASN A 129 -35.10 -10.64 2.25
N ILE A 130 -33.79 -10.56 2.53
CA ILE A 130 -33.26 -10.31 3.87
C ILE A 130 -32.86 -8.83 3.96
N ARG A 131 -33.56 -8.06 4.81
CA ARG A 131 -33.15 -6.70 5.18
C ARG A 131 -31.94 -6.81 6.11
N ILE A 132 -30.74 -6.60 5.58
CA ILE A 132 -29.54 -6.51 6.40
C ILE A 132 -29.31 -5.04 6.73
N SER A 133 -29.79 -4.66 7.92
CA SER A 133 -29.36 -3.44 8.58
C SER A 133 -27.96 -3.72 9.16
N ILE A 134 -26.92 -3.11 8.57
CA ILE A 134 -25.53 -3.18 9.06
C ILE A 134 -25.39 -2.65 10.52
N LEU A 135 -26.45 -2.08 11.09
CA LEU A 135 -26.49 -1.50 12.43
C LEU A 135 -27.13 -2.36 13.53
N GLN A 136 -27.64 -3.57 13.27
CA GLN A 136 -28.31 -4.34 14.34
C GLN A 136 -27.38 -5.21 15.19
N CYS A 137 -26.06 -5.22 14.92
CA CYS A 137 -25.10 -5.95 15.74
C CYS A 137 -24.38 -5.10 16.81
N LEU A 138 -24.64 -3.78 16.87
CA LEU A 138 -24.06 -2.88 17.90
C LEU A 138 -25.06 -2.35 18.93
N LEU A 139 -26.34 -2.72 18.86
CA LEU A 139 -27.37 -2.37 19.85
C LEU A 139 -28.30 -3.55 20.15
N ARG A 140 -27.74 -4.63 20.68
CA ARG A 140 -28.47 -5.58 21.54
C ARG A 140 -27.68 -5.74 22.84
N GLN A 141 -27.85 -4.76 23.72
CA GLN A 141 -28.05 -5.07 25.13
C GLN A 141 -29.56 -4.95 25.36
N ASP A 142 -30.10 -6.03 25.93
CA ASP A 142 -31.47 -6.34 26.31
C ASP A 142 -32.47 -6.74 25.20
#